data_AF-A0A316DJ13-F1
#
_entry.id   AF-A0A316DJ13-F1
#
_cell.length_a   1.000
_cell.length_b   1.000
_cell.length_c   1.000
_cell.angle_alpha   90.00
_cell.angle_beta   90.00
_cell.angle_gamma   90.00
#
_symmetry.space_group_name_H-M   'P 1'
#
loop_
_entity.id
_entity.type
_entity.pdbx_description
1 polymer ?
#
loop_
_entity_poly.entity_id
_entity_poly.type
_entity_poly.pdbx_seq_one_letter_code
_entity_poly.pdbx_strand_id
1 'polypeptide(L)'
;MKTYQQNGNHNFLIINQKTLKKVLVDNVVLLKGDVNYTTIYLRYGIQKVVPRSIKFFESFLETHGFLRVHRSFMINPNFVKTYNQEQDILVMINGQEANISRRRKHTIKSFVV
;
A
#
# COMPACT_ATOMS: atom_id res chain seq x y z
N MET A 1 10.54 -10.46 -20.77
CA MET A 1 9.78 -9.78 -19.70
C MET A 1 9.36 -8.43 -20.21
N LYS A 2 8.06 -8.18 -20.44
CA LYS A 2 7.57 -6.88 -20.93
C LYS A 2 7.32 -5.97 -19.73
N THR A 3 8.25 -5.07 -19.45
CA THR A 3 8.05 -3.91 -18.57
C THR A 3 7.14 -2.93 -19.30
N TYR A 4 5.90 -2.77 -18.81
CA TYR A 4 4.94 -1.83 -19.39
C TYR A 4 5.21 -0.42 -18.87
N GLN A 5 5.56 0.50 -19.76
CA GLN A 5 5.48 1.94 -19.54
C GLN A 5 4.01 2.37 -19.72
N GLN A 6 3.42 2.99 -18.71
CA GLN A 6 2.04 3.48 -18.74
C GLN A 6 2.05 4.98 -19.07
N ASN A 7 1.73 5.33 -20.31
CA ASN A 7 1.43 6.71 -20.71
C ASN A 7 -0.07 6.97 -20.56
N GLY A 8 -0.46 7.82 -19.60
CA GLY A 8 -1.83 8.35 -19.44
C GLY A 8 -2.31 8.36 -17.98
N ASN A 9 -2.32 9.53 -17.34
CA ASN A 9 -2.76 9.81 -15.97
C ASN A 9 -2.27 8.80 -14.91
N HIS A 10 -1.05 9.03 -14.42
CA HIS A 10 -0.32 8.19 -13.45
C HIS A 10 -1.07 7.86 -12.15
N ASN A 11 -2.20 8.50 -11.82
CA ASN A 11 -2.86 8.35 -10.52
C ASN A 11 -3.82 7.15 -10.39
N PHE A 12 -3.86 6.19 -11.32
CA PHE A 12 -4.77 5.04 -11.22
C PHE A 12 -4.07 3.70 -10.97
N LEU A 13 -4.48 3.00 -9.92
CA LEU A 13 -4.10 1.62 -9.64
C LEU A 13 -5.08 0.65 -10.32
N ILE A 14 -4.59 -0.17 -11.25
CA ILE A 14 -5.40 -1.17 -11.95
C ILE A 14 -5.57 -2.39 -11.05
N ILE A 15 -6.81 -2.67 -10.63
CA ILE A 15 -7.14 -3.78 -9.74
C ILE A 15 -7.64 -5.02 -10.49
N ASN A 16 -8.19 -4.84 -11.69
CA ASN A 16 -8.60 -5.95 -12.56
C ASN A 16 -8.56 -5.53 -14.03
N GLN A 17 -7.75 -6.21 -14.83
CA GLN A 17 -7.59 -5.90 -16.26
C GLN A 17 -8.81 -6.31 -17.10
N LYS A 18 -9.42 -7.46 -16.83
CA LYS A 18 -10.57 -7.97 -17.62
C LYS A 18 -11.81 -7.08 -17.48
N THR A 19 -12.04 -6.56 -16.29
CA THR A 19 -13.19 -5.69 -15.98
C THR A 19 -12.84 -4.21 -15.99
N LEU A 20 -11.60 -3.86 -16.36
CA LEU A 20 -11.03 -2.50 -16.34
C LEU A 20 -11.25 -1.75 -15.01
N LYS A 21 -11.44 -2.48 -13.90
CA LYS A 21 -11.62 -1.86 -12.59
C LYS A 21 -10.29 -1.24 -12.16
N LYS A 22 -10.37 0.03 -11.76
CA LYS A 22 -9.26 0.85 -11.28
C LYS A 22 -9.69 1.69 -10.10
N VAL A 23 -8.73 2.09 -9.27
CA VAL A 23 -8.93 3.01 -8.14
C VAL A 23 -7.91 4.14 -8.22
N LEU A 24 -8.25 5.31 -7.70
CA LEU A 24 -7.29 6.41 -7.56
C LEU A 24 -6.25 6.05 -6.50
N VAL A 25 -4.96 6.15 -6.84
CA VAL A 25 -3.82 5.90 -5.95
C VAL A 25 -3.90 6.82 -4.73
N ASP A 26 -4.30 8.08 -4.91
CA ASP A 26 -4.46 9.08 -3.85
C ASP A 26 -5.57 8.74 -2.83
N ASN A 27 -6.44 7.78 -3.18
CA ASN A 27 -7.45 7.26 -2.27
C ASN A 27 -7.00 6.00 -1.53
N VAL A 28 -5.87 5.40 -1.91
CA VAL A 28 -5.36 4.18 -1.30
C VAL A 28 -4.58 4.51 -0.03
N VAL A 29 -5.04 3.94 1.09
CA VAL A 29 -4.47 4.10 2.43
C VAL A 29 -3.38 3.07 2.68
N LEU A 30 -3.70 1.79 2.48
CA LEU A 30 -2.74 0.71 2.63
C LEU A 30 -3.17 -0.52 1.81
N LEU A 31 -2.20 -1.41 1.58
CA LEU A 31 -2.39 -2.73 1.03
C LEU A 31 -2.02 -3.77 2.09
N LYS A 32 -2.93 -4.72 2.34
CA LYS A 32 -2.69 -5.90 3.18
C LYS A 32 -2.61 -7.14 2.29
N GLY A 33 -1.47 -7.82 2.32
CA GLY A 33 -1.20 -9.00 1.52
C GLY A 33 -1.40 -10.26 2.34
N ASP A 34 -2.21 -11.16 1.81
CA ASP A 34 -2.41 -12.51 2.31
C ASP A 34 -2.03 -13.52 1.22
N VAL A 35 -0.76 -13.90 1.21
CA VAL A 35 -0.10 -14.82 0.26
C VAL A 35 -0.33 -14.43 -1.22
N ASN A 36 -1.47 -14.81 -1.79
CA ASN A 36 -1.83 -14.60 -3.19
C ASN A 36 -2.94 -13.56 -3.39
N TYR A 37 -3.49 -13.03 -2.30
CA TYR A 37 -4.52 -12.01 -2.30
C TYR A 37 -4.00 -10.73 -1.67
N THR A 38 -4.50 -9.60 -2.14
CA THR A 38 -4.24 -8.30 -1.53
C THR A 38 -5.54 -7.58 -1.29
N THR A 39 -5.74 -7.11 -0.07
CA THR A 39 -6.81 -6.19 0.30
C THR A 39 -6.29 -4.77 0.20
N ILE A 40 -6.90 -3.98 -0.66
CA ILE A 40 -6.61 -2.56 -0.84
C ILE A 40 -7.62 -1.77 0.00
N TYR A 41 -7.15 -1.04 0.99
CA TYR A 41 -7.97 -0.18 1.85
C TYR A 41 -7.96 1.24 1.31
N LEU A 42 -9.15 1.81 1.14
CA LEU A 42 -9.34 3.18 0.67
C LEU A 42 -9.71 4.12 1.83
N ARG A 43 -9.60 5.43 1.59
CA ARG A 43 -9.83 6.51 2.57
C ARG A 43 -11.17 6.40 3.29
N TYR A 44 -12.23 6.03 2.57
CA TYR A 44 -13.61 6.00 3.08
C TYR A 44 -14.06 4.61 3.58
N GLY A 45 -13.13 3.78 4.05
CA GLY A 45 -13.45 2.43 4.57
C GLY A 45 -13.80 1.39 3.50
N ILE A 46 -13.84 1.79 2.23
CA ILE A 46 -14.07 0.86 1.12
C ILE A 46 -12.82 -0.03 0.96
N GLN A 47 -13.02 -1.34 0.94
CA GLN A 47 -11.97 -2.31 0.67
C GLN A 47 -12.19 -3.04 -0.65
N LYS A 48 -11.10 -3.36 -1.35
CA LYS A 48 -11.11 -4.17 -2.57
C LYS A 48 -10.13 -5.31 -2.42
N VAL A 49 -10.60 -6.54 -2.63
CA VAL A 49 -9.75 -7.73 -2.63
C VAL A 49 -9.39 -8.08 -4.06
N VAL A 50 -8.10 -8.31 -4.32
CA VAL A 50 -7.57 -8.69 -5.63
C VAL A 50 -6.75 -9.98 -5.53
N PRO A 51 -6.82 -10.89 -6.51
CA PRO A 51 -6.04 -12.13 -6.54
C PRO A 51 -4.62 -11.88 -7.09
N ARG A 52 -3.92 -10.93 -6.47
CA ARG A 52 -2.54 -10.54 -6.77
C ARG A 52 -1.81 -10.28 -5.46
N SER A 53 -0.54 -10.65 -5.40
CA SER A 53 0.30 -10.33 -4.25
C SER A 53 0.72 -8.85 -4.27
N ILE A 54 1.11 -8.32 -3.11
CA ILE A 54 1.59 -6.93 -3.02
C ILE A 54 2.78 -6.67 -3.96
N LYS A 55 3.66 -7.66 -4.15
CA LYS A 55 4.83 -7.55 -5.04
C LYS A 55 4.47 -7.11 -6.46
N PHE A 56 3.26 -7.46 -6.92
CA PHE A 56 2.76 -7.02 -8.23
C PHE A 56 2.54 -5.50 -8.31
N PHE A 57 2.12 -4.88 -7.21
CA PHE A 57 1.82 -3.44 -7.13
C PHE A 57 3.01 -2.61 -6.62
N GLU A 58 3.98 -3.26 -5.99
CA GLU A 58 5.08 -2.63 -5.25
C GLU A 58 5.85 -1.61 -6.10
N SER A 59 6.36 -2.01 -7.27
CA SER A 59 7.14 -1.10 -8.13
C SER A 59 6.36 0.15 -8.57
N PHE A 60 5.07 0.02 -8.85
CA PHE A 60 4.22 1.14 -9.26
C PHE A 60 3.86 2.03 -8.07
N LEU A 61 3.58 1.45 -6.90
CA LEU A 61 3.21 2.22 -5.71
C LEU A 61 4.42 2.93 -5.08
N GLU A 62 5.63 2.35 -5.21
CA GLU A 62 6.87 3.00 -4.79
C GLU A 62 7.11 4.32 -5.54
N THR A 63 6.80 4.40 -6.84
CA THR A 63 6.89 5.68 -7.58
C THR A 63 5.88 6.72 -7.11
N HIS A 64 4.87 6.32 -6.33
CA HIS A 64 3.87 7.18 -5.71
C HIS A 64 4.12 7.41 -4.21
N GLY A 65 5.31 7.06 -3.72
CA GLY A 65 5.71 7.29 -2.33
C GLY A 65 5.15 6.29 -1.32
N PHE A 66 4.57 5.17 -1.78
CA PHE A 66 4.16 4.11 -0.85
C PHE A 66 5.38 3.40 -0.28
N LEU A 67 5.30 3.02 0.99
CA LEU A 67 6.35 2.33 1.71
C LEU A 67 5.97 0.91 2.04
N ARG A 68 6.84 -0.03 1.68
CA ARG A 68 6.73 -1.41 2.10
C ARG A 68 7.30 -1.56 3.51
N VAL A 69 6.42 -1.77 4.49
CA VAL A 69 6.79 -1.83 5.92
C VAL A 69 6.87 -3.26 6.47
N HIS A 70 6.17 -4.20 5.83
CA HIS A 70 6.18 -5.61 6.19
C HIS A 70 5.89 -6.48 4.95
N ARG A 71 6.15 -7.78 5.02
CA ARG A 71 5.86 -8.71 3.90
C ARG A 71 4.37 -8.73 3.51
N SER A 72 3.51 -8.39 4.46
CA SER A 72 2.05 -8.33 4.30
C SER A 72 1.51 -6.89 4.30
N PHE A 73 2.34 -5.86 4.43
CA PHE A 73 1.84 -4.49 4.50
C PHE A 73 2.66 -3.53 3.64
N MET A 74 1.96 -2.74 2.84
CA MET A 74 2.50 -1.58 2.13
C MET A 74 1.56 -0.41 2.41
N ILE A 75 2.08 0.71 2.90
CA ILE A 75 1.30 1.83 3.41
C ILE A 75 1.58 3.08 2.60
N ASN A 76 0.59 3.98 2.53
CA ASN A 76 0.79 5.34 2.08
C ASN A 76 1.12 6.22 3.30
N PRO A 77 2.33 6.79 3.39
CA PRO A 77 2.76 7.55 4.56
C PRO A 77 1.88 8.77 4.85
N ASN A 78 1.30 9.37 3.81
CA ASN A 78 0.39 10.52 3.93
C ASN A 78 -0.90 10.22 4.71
N PHE A 79 -1.19 8.94 4.94
CA PHE A 79 -2.36 8.47 5.67
C PHE A 79 -2.01 7.82 7.02
N VAL A 80 -0.78 7.98 7.51
CA VAL A 80 -0.39 7.55 8.86
C VAL A 80 -0.98 8.53 9.87
N LYS A 81 -1.70 8.00 10.85
CA LYS A 81 -2.25 8.76 11.98
C LYS A 81 -1.30 8.78 13.16
N THR A 82 -0.75 7.63 13.53
CA THR A 82 0.24 7.51 14.62
C THR A 82 1.15 6.31 14.41
N TYR A 83 2.32 6.35 15.04
CA TYR A 83 3.29 5.27 15.07
C TYR A 83 3.52 4.83 16.52
N ASN A 84 3.14 3.60 16.83
CA ASN A 84 3.48 2.96 18.09
C ASN A 84 4.88 2.35 18.00
N GLN A 85 5.87 3.02 18.59
CA GLN A 85 7.26 2.60 18.62
C GLN A 85 7.51 1.34 19.45
N GLU A 86 6.75 1.12 20.52
CA GLU A 86 6.93 -0.04 21.41
C GLU A 86 6.48 -1.33 20.73
N GLN A 87 5.39 -1.27 19.95
CA GLN A 87 4.80 -2.42 19.27
C GLN A 87 5.23 -2.55 17.79
N ASP A 88 5.95 -1.57 17.25
CA ASP A 88 6.28 -1.46 15.83
C ASP A 88 5.03 -1.45 14.92
N ILE A 89 3.99 -0.70 15.31
CA ILE A 89 2.71 -0.66 14.60
C ILE A 89 2.43 0.75 14.09
N LEU A 90 2.06 0.87 12.81
CA LEU A 90 1.50 2.10 12.23
C LEU A 90 -0.02 2.02 12.26
N VAL A 91 -0.65 3.06 12.79
CA VAL A 91 -2.10 3.24 12.73
C VAL A 91 -2.41 4.23 11.62
N MET A 92 -3.28 3.86 10.70
CA MET A 92 -3.69 4.68 9.57
C MET A 92 -4.92 5.54 9.91
N ILE A 93 -5.19 6.60 9.14
CA ILE A 93 -6.34 7.49 9.38
C ILE A 93 -7.70 6.79 9.34
N ASN A 94 -7.80 5.65 8.63
CA ASN A 94 -9.02 4.84 8.55
C ASN A 94 -9.11 3.78 9.67
N GLY A 95 -8.25 3.88 10.69
CA GLY A 95 -8.21 2.98 11.84
C GLY A 95 -7.57 1.61 11.57
N GLN A 96 -7.08 1.36 10.35
CA GLN A 96 -6.36 0.13 10.05
C GLN A 96 -4.93 0.18 10.60
N GLU A 97 -4.42 -0.98 10.97
CA GLU A 97 -3.08 -1.14 11.52
C GLU A 97 -2.15 -1.89 10.57
N ALA A 98 -0.90 -1.47 10.52
CA ALA A 98 0.16 -2.09 9.73
C ALA A 98 1.39 -2.35 10.61
N ASN A 99 1.67 -3.62 10.86
CA ASN A 99 2.86 -4.03 11.59
C ASN A 99 4.10 -3.78 10.74
N ILE A 100 5.18 -3.34 11.37
CA ILE A 100 6.48 -3.11 10.74
C ILE A 100 7.38 -4.32 11.00
N SER A 101 8.01 -4.85 9.96
CA SER A 101 9.01 -5.91 10.12
C SER A 101 10.31 -5.34 10.71
N ARG A 102 10.99 -6.11 11.58
CA ARG A 102 12.30 -5.75 12.15
C ARG A 102 13.29 -5.26 11.09
N ARG A 103 13.33 -5.92 9.93
CA ARG A 103 14.23 -5.58 8.81
C ARG A 103 13.91 -4.23 8.15
N ARG A 104 12.66 -3.76 8.23
CA ARG A 104 12.17 -2.53 7.57
C ARG A 104 11.91 -1.38 8.55
N LYS A 105 12.25 -1.54 9.83
CA LYS A 105 12.19 -0.44 10.82
C LYS A 105 12.95 0.81 10.38
N HIS A 106 14.11 0.62 9.74
CA HIS A 106 14.93 1.72 9.25
C HIS A 106 14.19 2.61 8.24
N THR A 107 13.27 2.04 7.45
CA THR A 107 12.48 2.75 6.44
C THR A 107 11.46 3.73 7.05
N ILE A 108 11.09 3.55 8.32
CA ILE A 108 10.13 4.43 9.02
C ILE A 108 10.80 5.60 9.72
N LYS A 109 12.06 5.44 10.14
CA LYS A 109 12.79 6.49 10.89
C LYS A 109 12.94 7.80 10.12
N SER A 110 12.89 7.78 8.79
CA SER A 110 12.96 8.98 7.96
C SER A 110 11.64 9.73 7.83
N PHE A 111 10.51 9.14 8.23
CA PHE A 111 9.18 9.74 8.06
C PHE A 111 8.58 10.30 9.36
N VAL A 112 9.04 9.81 10.52
CA VAL A 112 8.49 10.16 11.84
C VAL A 112 9.47 11.00 12.67
N VAL A 113 10.31 11.82 12.02
CA VAL A 113 11.26 12.74 12.68
C VAL A 113 10.97 14.17 12.24
#